data_AF-A0A353N4H6-F1
#
_entry.id   AF-A0A353N4H6-F1
#
_cell.length_a   1.000
_cell.length_b   1.000
_cell.length_c   1.000
_cell.angle_alpha   90.00
_cell.angle_beta   90.00
_cell.angle_gamma   90.00
#
_symmetry.space_group_name_H-M   'P 1'
#
loop_
_entity.id
_entity.type
_entity.pdbx_description
1 polymer ?
#
loop_
_entity_poly.entity_id
_entity_poly.type
_entity_poly.pdbx_seq_one_letter_code
_entity_poly.pdbx_strand_id
1 'polypeptide(L)'
;ENYSPSFFHLPPSKVQKEQDFKLKFSVRPLEEVEKVTLLYKSLGDQFNQVTMERESEEYVGNIPSSLLLPDCLIKYRFIVMFKGGTIQLYPNPITAFPYFQVMVD
;
A
#
# COMPACT_ATOMS: atom_id res chain seq x y z
N GLU A 1 -13.42 -11.87 20.68
CA GLU A 1 -12.43 -10.94 21.24
C GLU A 1 -12.43 -9.67 20.40
N ASN A 2 -12.39 -8.49 21.03
CA ASN A 2 -12.29 -7.19 20.34
C ASN A 2 -10.85 -7.01 19.86
N TYR A 3 -10.50 -7.62 18.74
CA TYR A 3 -9.16 -7.49 18.18
C TYR A 3 -9.07 -6.24 17.31
N SER A 4 -8.14 -5.34 17.62
CA SER A 4 -7.81 -4.18 16.78
C SER A 4 -6.55 -4.48 15.97
N PRO A 5 -6.60 -4.47 14.62
CA PRO A 5 -5.43 -4.75 13.81
C PRO A 5 -4.34 -3.71 13.96
N SER A 6 -3.11 -4.22 13.90
CA SER A 6 -1.89 -3.42 13.91
C SER A 6 -1.30 -3.43 12.52
N PHE A 7 -0.96 -2.24 12.01
CA PHE A 7 -0.46 -2.04 10.66
C PHE A 7 0.94 -1.43 10.72
N PHE A 8 1.85 -1.94 9.90
CA PHE A 8 3.23 -1.49 9.83
C PHE A 8 3.66 -1.30 8.38
N HIS A 9 4.26 -0.14 8.12
CA HIS A 9 4.82 0.23 6.83
C HIS A 9 5.93 1.24 7.06
N LEU A 10 7.05 1.09 6.37
CA LEU A 10 8.11 2.09 6.29
C LEU A 10 8.06 2.72 4.89
N PRO A 11 7.55 3.96 4.76
CA PRO A 11 7.50 4.63 3.48
C PRO A 11 8.91 4.84 2.92
N PRO A 12 9.16 4.54 1.64
CA PRO A 12 10.42 4.92 1.01
C PRO A 12 10.50 6.44 0.89
N SER A 13 11.71 6.97 1.00
CA SER A 13 11.95 8.41 0.85
C SER A 13 11.91 8.85 -0.62
N LYS A 14 12.38 7.99 -1.54
CA LYS A 14 12.49 8.22 -2.99
C LYS A 14 12.32 6.90 -3.75
N VAL A 15 11.91 6.99 -5.01
CA VAL A 15 11.80 5.87 -5.95
C VAL A 15 12.56 6.23 -7.21
N GLN A 16 13.37 5.32 -7.76
CA GLN A 16 14.06 5.55 -9.04
C GLN A 16 13.17 5.14 -10.21
N LYS A 17 13.06 5.99 -11.24
CA LYS A 17 12.26 5.75 -12.44
C LYS A 17 12.60 4.45 -13.17
N GLU A 18 13.85 4.00 -13.12
CA GLU A 18 14.36 2.81 -13.79
C GLU A 18 14.16 1.53 -12.98
N GLN A 19 13.67 1.64 -11.74
CA GLN A 19 13.47 0.50 -10.85
C GLN A 19 11.99 0.30 -10.57
N ASP A 20 11.61 -0.97 -10.48
CA ASP A 20 10.28 -1.33 -10.03
C ASP A 20 10.07 -0.85 -8.58
N PHE A 21 8.92 -0.23 -8.35
CA PHE A 21 8.61 0.31 -7.04
C PHE A 21 7.99 -0.77 -6.14
N LYS A 22 8.85 -1.40 -5.35
CA LYS A 22 8.49 -2.42 -4.36
C LYS A 22 8.07 -1.79 -3.02
N LEU A 23 6.88 -2.15 -2.55
CA LEU A 23 6.34 -1.74 -1.25
C LEU A 23 6.08 -2.95 -0.37
N LYS A 24 6.44 -2.83 0.91
CA LYS A 24 6.23 -3.85 1.94
C LYS A 24 5.23 -3.37 2.97
N PHE A 25 4.31 -4.23 3.35
CA PHE A 25 3.27 -3.92 4.33
C PHE A 25 3.04 -5.11 5.26
N SER A 26 2.94 -4.85 6.55
CA SER A 26 2.70 -5.90 7.54
C SER A 26 1.45 -5.57 8.34
N VAL A 27 0.61 -6.58 8.54
CA VAL A 27 -0.62 -6.48 9.32
C VAL A 27 -0.70 -7.66 10.28
N ARG A 28 -1.19 -7.42 11.50
CA ARG A 28 -1.49 -8.46 12.49
C ARG A 28 -2.97 -8.39 12.93
N PRO A 29 -3.62 -9.56 13.14
CA PRO A 29 -3.05 -10.91 13.06
C PRO A 29 -2.95 -11.28 11.58
N LEU A 30 -1.93 -12.03 11.20
CA LEU A 30 -1.70 -12.31 9.78
C LEU A 30 -2.74 -13.31 9.24
N GLU A 31 -3.17 -14.23 10.10
CA GLU A 31 -4.15 -15.27 9.87
C GLU A 31 -5.55 -14.76 9.58
N GLU A 32 -5.91 -13.56 10.05
CA GLU A 32 -7.22 -12.95 9.82
C GLU A 32 -7.29 -12.18 8.50
N VAL A 33 -6.17 -12.01 7.80
CA VAL A 33 -6.11 -11.19 6.59
C VAL A 33 -6.40 -12.06 5.38
N GLU A 34 -7.44 -11.69 4.63
CA GLU A 34 -7.84 -12.35 3.40
C GLU A 34 -7.06 -11.78 2.20
N LYS A 35 -6.97 -10.44 2.11
CA LYS A 35 -6.33 -9.77 0.98
C LYS A 35 -5.78 -8.41 1.39
N VAL A 36 -4.63 -8.05 0.84
CA VAL A 36 -4.11 -6.68 0.87
C VAL A 36 -4.03 -6.15 -0.55
N THR A 37 -4.58 -4.96 -0.76
CA THR A 37 -4.52 -4.23 -2.04
C THR A 37 -3.81 -2.90 -1.84
N LEU A 38 -2.77 -2.65 -2.63
CA LEU A 38 -2.16 -1.34 -2.77
C LEU A 38 -2.98 -0.51 -3.75
N LEU A 39 -3.51 0.62 -3.29
CA LEU A 39 -4.20 1.61 -4.11
C LEU A 39 -3.24 2.79 -4.33
N TYR A 40 -2.96 3.16 -5.58
CA TYR A 40 -2.01 4.25 -5.88
C TYR A 40 -2.46 5.12 -7.05
N LYS A 41 -1.92 6.34 -7.14
CA LYS A 41 -2.03 7.21 -8.32
C LYS A 41 -0.80 8.11 -8.46
N SER A 42 -0.41 8.39 -9.70
CA SER A 42 0.76 9.21 -10.03
C SER A 42 0.38 10.58 -10.61
N LEU A 43 -0.68 10.64 -11.43
CA LEU A 43 -1.26 11.87 -11.99
C LEU A 43 -2.78 11.73 -12.09
N GLY A 44 -3.49 12.85 -11.97
CA GLY A 44 -4.95 12.91 -12.10
C GLY A 44 -5.72 12.27 -10.93
N ASP A 45 -6.96 11.88 -11.21
CA ASP A 45 -7.90 11.36 -10.22
C ASP A 45 -8.15 9.86 -10.30
N GLN A 46 -7.62 9.19 -11.33
CA GLN A 46 -7.76 7.75 -11.46
C GLN A 46 -6.78 7.03 -10.54
N PHE A 47 -7.31 6.08 -9.75
CA PHE A 47 -6.50 5.19 -8.95
C PHE A 47 -6.29 3.85 -9.65
N ASN A 48 -5.05 3.35 -9.54
CA ASN A 48 -4.64 2.02 -9.91
C ASN A 48 -4.60 1.11 -8.66
N GLN A 49 -4.74 -0.19 -8.87
CA GLN A 49 -4.76 -1.19 -7.80
C GLN A 49 -3.77 -2.31 -8.10
N VAL A 50 -3.02 -2.74 -7.08
CA VAL A 50 -2.15 -3.91 -7.12
C VAL A 50 -2.55 -4.81 -5.95
N THR A 51 -2.87 -6.07 -6.24
CA THR A 51 -3.01 -7.07 -5.17
C THR A 51 -1.61 -7.41 -4.68
N MET A 52 -1.38 -7.31 -3.38
CA MET A 52 -0.07 -7.60 -2.79
C MET A 52 0.07 -9.11 -2.53
N GLU A 53 1.25 -9.64 -2.80
CA GLU A 53 1.60 -11.03 -2.59
C GLU A 53 2.09 -11.23 -1.15
N ARG A 54 1.70 -12.34 -0.52
CA ARG A 54 2.16 -12.67 0.83
C ARG A 54 3.54 -13.32 0.77
N GLU A 55 4.55 -12.67 1.34
CA GLU A 55 5.91 -13.17 1.49
C GLU A 55 6.20 -13.36 2.99
N SER A 56 6.05 -14.59 3.48
CA SER A 56 6.23 -14.94 4.91
C SER A 56 5.28 -14.13 5.82
N GLU A 57 5.84 -13.13 6.52
CA GLU A 57 5.22 -12.31 7.54
C GLU A 57 4.78 -10.92 7.03
N GLU A 58 5.01 -10.64 5.74
CA GLU A 58 4.75 -9.38 5.07
C GLU A 58 3.92 -9.58 3.78
N TYR A 59 3.31 -8.49 3.31
CA TYR A 59 2.71 -8.36 2.00
C TYR A 59 3.60 -7.46 1.13
N VAL A 60 3.78 -7.86 -0.12
CA VAL A 60 4.64 -7.20 -1.08
C VAL A 60 3.84 -6.80 -2.32
N GLY A 61 3.87 -5.50 -2.64
CA GLY A 61 3.27 -4.94 -3.85
C GLY A 61 4.36 -4.41 -4.75
N ASN A 62 4.25 -4.65 -6.05
CA ASN A 62 5.19 -4.15 -7.05
C ASN A 62 4.47 -3.25 -8.05
N ILE A 63 4.93 -2.02 -8.23
CA ILE A 63 4.50 -1.15 -9.34
C ILE A 63 5.62 -1.18 -10.38
N PRO A 64 5.38 -1.72 -11.59
CA PRO A 64 6.38 -1.75 -12.65
C PRO A 64 6.92 -0.35 -12.97
N SER A 65 8.23 -0.26 -13.15
CA SER A 65 8.93 0.98 -13.55
C SER A 65 8.33 1.62 -14.79
N SER A 66 7.83 0.82 -15.74
CA SER A 66 7.15 1.26 -16.96
C SER A 66 5.87 2.06 -16.71
N LEU A 67 5.26 1.94 -15.53
CA LEU A 67 4.08 2.69 -15.11
C LEU A 67 4.41 3.92 -14.26
N LEU A 68 5.68 4.07 -13.86
CA LEU A 68 6.16 5.25 -13.14
C LEU A 68 6.42 6.38 -14.12
N LEU A 69 6.06 7.60 -13.76
CA LEU A 69 6.37 8.81 -14.53
C LEU A 69 7.53 9.55 -13.85
N PRO A 70 8.48 10.13 -14.61
CA PRO A 70 9.57 10.88 -14.02
C PRO A 70 9.05 12.16 -13.34
N ASP A 71 9.75 12.61 -12.30
CA ASP A 71 9.44 13.83 -11.53
C ASP A 71 8.00 13.88 -11.00
N CYS A 72 7.39 12.72 -10.76
CA CYS A 72 5.99 12.63 -10.33
C CYS A 72 5.84 12.26 -8.85
N LEU A 73 4.77 12.77 -8.23
CA LEU A 73 4.39 12.42 -6.86
C LEU A 73 3.40 11.26 -6.88
N ILE A 74 3.81 10.11 -6.37
CA ILE A 74 2.93 8.97 -6.19
C ILE A 74 2.22 9.09 -4.84
N LYS A 75 0.89 9.05 -4.86
CA LYS A 75 0.05 8.94 -3.67
C LYS A 75 -0.48 7.52 -3.56
N TYR A 76 -0.33 6.89 -2.39
CA TYR A 76 -0.79 5.51 -2.21
C TYR A 76 -1.29 5.22 -0.80
N ARG A 77 -2.06 4.14 -0.67
CA ARG A 77 -2.53 3.58 0.60
C ARG A 77 -2.80 2.09 0.47
N PHE A 78 -2.93 1.41 1.60
CA PHE A 78 -3.25 -0.01 1.68
C PHE A 78 -4.73 -0.20 2.04
N ILE A 79 -5.38 -1.13 1.36
CA ILE A 79 -6.72 -1.62 1.67
C ILE A 79 -6.54 -3.04 2.18
N VAL A 80 -6.96 -3.29 3.42
CA VAL A 80 -6.85 -4.59 4.08
C VAL A 80 -8.24 -5.17 4.22
N MET A 81 -8.46 -6.32 3.58
CA MET A 81 -9.66 -7.12 3.72
C MET A 81 -9.38 -8.27 4.69
N PHE A 82 -10.16 -8.33 5.75
CA PHE A 82 -10.10 -9.40 6.75
C PHE A 82 -11.15 -10.47 6.45
N LYS A 83 -10.87 -11.70 6.89
CA LYS A 83 -11.84 -12.80 6.91
C LYS A 83 -13.10 -12.33 7.64
N GLY A 84 -14.26 -12.57 7.03
CA GLY A 84 -15.53 -12.02 7.51
C GLY A 84 -15.92 -10.68 6.88
N GLY A 85 -15.18 -10.22 5.87
CA GLY A 85 -15.59 -9.12 4.99
C GLY A 85 -15.35 -7.71 5.54
N THR A 86 -14.68 -7.59 6.70
CA THR A 86 -14.30 -6.28 7.25
C THR A 86 -13.18 -5.67 6.41
N ILE A 87 -13.30 -4.39 6.06
CA ILE A 87 -12.31 -3.65 5.29
C ILE A 87 -11.75 -2.51 6.15
N GLN A 88 -10.42 -2.38 6.17
CA GLN A 88 -9.74 -1.24 6.78
C GLN A 88 -8.76 -0.59 5.80
N LEU A 89 -8.54 0.71 6.01
CA LEU A 89 -7.64 1.53 5.20
C LEU A 89 -6.43 1.93 6.05
N TYR A 90 -5.24 1.85 5.46
CA TYR A 90 -4.02 2.33 6.08
C TYR A 90 -3.21 3.22 5.11
N PRO A 91 -2.97 4.50 5.43
CA PRO A 91 -3.39 5.19 6.65
C PRO A 91 -4.91 5.33 6.75
N ASN A 92 -5.44 5.41 7.98
CA ASN A 92 -6.86 5.61 8.21
C ASN A 92 -7.22 7.09 7.89
N PRO A 93 -8.16 7.35 6.95
CA PRO A 93 -8.47 8.71 6.50
C PRO A 93 -9.15 9.59 7.57
N ILE A 94 -9.69 8.99 8.63
CA ILE A 94 -10.34 9.73 9.72
C ILE A 94 -9.29 10.26 10.71
N THR A 95 -8.18 9.53 10.89
CA THR A 95 -7.20 9.80 11.94
C THR A 95 -5.84 10.27 11.44
N ALA A 96 -5.61 10.24 10.13
CA ALA A 96 -4.35 10.64 9.51
C ALA A 96 -4.53 11.19 8.08
N PHE A 97 -3.46 11.74 7.51
CA PHE A 97 -3.43 12.03 6.08
C PHE A 97 -3.71 10.74 5.29
N PRO A 98 -4.67 10.75 4.36
CA PRO A 98 -5.26 9.52 3.81
C PRO A 98 -4.35 8.72 2.88
N TYR A 99 -3.16 9.24 2.57
CA TYR A 99 -2.21 8.66 1.64
C TYR A 99 -0.77 8.92 2.08
N PHE A 100 0.08 7.92 1.89
CA PHE A 100 1.52 8.12 1.79
C PHE A 100 1.86 8.81 0.46
N GLN A 101 3.01 9.48 0.44
CA GLN A 101 3.48 10.24 -0.71
C GLN A 101 4.96 9.94 -0.92
N VAL A 102 5.36 9.71 -2.17
CA VAL A 102 6.77 9.50 -2.55
C VAL A 102 7.03 10.10 -3.93
N MET A 103 8.18 10.74 -4.09
CA MET A 103 8.63 11.27 -5.38
C MET A 103 9.34 10.18 -6.18
N VAL A 104 9.04 10.13 -7.48
CA VAL A 104 9.84 9.40 -8.47
C VAL A 104 10.93 10.35 -8.97
N ASP A 105 12.18 9.98 -8.68
CA ASP A 105 13.38 10.59 -9.25
C ASP A 105 13.66 9.99 -10.64
#